data_AF-A0A0G1L6B3-F1
#
_entry.id   AF-A0A0G1L6B3-F1
#
_cell.length_a   1.000
_cell.length_b   1.000
_cell.length_c   1.000
_cell.angle_alpha   90.00
_cell.angle_beta   90.00
_cell.angle_gamma   90.00
#
_symmetry.space_group_name_H-M   'P 1'
#
loop_
_entity.id
_entity.type
_entity.pdbx_description
1 polymer ?
#
loop_
_entity_poly.entity_id
_entity_poly.type
_entity_poly.pdbx_seq_one_letter_code
_entity_poly.pdbx_strand_id
1 'polypeptide(L)'
;MSENFEGSHNQELPEGHQEKEKIELLLREAREGNLAIDVVMESFGKVVSIPDVVVIEINGDDLMLSYIADDGDLGEAIPVNINRIKRVDIVGPWTPPLEGLT
;
A
#
# COMPACT_ATOMS: atom_id res chain seq x y z
N MET A 1 -23.94 -32.73 29.36
CA MET A 1 -22.73 -32.94 28.55
C MET A 1 -22.58 -31.69 27.71
N SER A 2 -21.49 -30.95 27.89
CA SER A 2 -21.27 -29.66 27.25
C SER A 2 -20.73 -29.90 25.84
N GLU A 3 -21.48 -29.50 24.81
CA GLU A 3 -20.98 -29.45 23.44
C GLU A 3 -20.11 -28.19 23.31
N ASN A 4 -18.83 -28.40 23.07
CA ASN A 4 -17.86 -27.34 22.79
C ASN A 4 -18.18 -26.72 21.42
N PHE A 5 -18.50 -25.44 21.43
CA PHE A 5 -18.59 -24.63 20.22
C PHE A 5 -17.17 -24.20 19.83
N GLU A 6 -16.45 -25.03 19.08
CA GLU A 6 -15.25 -24.60 18.36
C GLU A 6 -15.70 -23.87 17.09
N GLY A 7 -16.13 -22.61 17.27
CA GLY A 7 -16.27 -21.66 16.19
C GLY A 7 -14.88 -21.27 15.69
N SER A 8 -14.28 -22.12 14.88
CA SER A 8 -13.14 -21.73 14.05
C SER A 8 -13.61 -20.67 13.07
N HIS A 9 -13.47 -19.41 13.46
CA HIS A 9 -13.46 -18.30 12.52
C HIS A 9 -12.27 -18.51 11.59
N ASN A 10 -12.47 -19.25 10.50
CA ASN A 10 -11.69 -19.08 9.30
C ASN A 10 -12.02 -17.67 8.78
N GLN A 11 -11.32 -16.67 9.30
CA GLN A 11 -11.19 -15.41 8.58
C GLN A 11 -10.36 -15.75 7.36
N GLU A 12 -11.03 -16.10 6.26
CA GLU A 12 -10.41 -16.17 4.95
C GLU A 12 -9.73 -14.81 4.72
N LEU A 13 -8.40 -14.82 4.72
CA LEU A 13 -7.64 -13.64 4.35
C LEU A 13 -8.12 -13.22 2.94
N PRO A 14 -8.39 -11.93 2.70
CA PRO A 14 -8.81 -11.49 1.38
C PRO A 14 -7.82 -11.97 0.33
N GLU A 15 -8.33 -12.46 -0.81
CA GLU A 15 -7.49 -12.98 -1.90
C GLU A 15 -6.36 -11.99 -2.23
N GLY A 16 -5.11 -12.48 -2.19
CA GLY A 16 -3.92 -11.66 -2.42
C GLY A 16 -3.30 -11.02 -1.18
N HIS A 17 -3.68 -11.43 0.04
CA HIS A 17 -2.97 -11.05 1.26
C HIS A 17 -1.47 -11.44 1.20
N GLN A 18 -0.60 -10.48 1.49
CA GLN A 18 0.85 -10.63 1.55
C GLN A 18 1.33 -10.50 3.01
N GLU A 19 2.43 -11.19 3.34
CA GLU A 19 3.08 -11.05 4.65
C GLU A 19 3.60 -9.62 4.85
N LYS A 20 3.56 -9.11 6.09
CA LYS A 20 4.01 -7.75 6.42
C LYS A 20 5.44 -7.49 5.95
N GLU A 21 6.36 -8.43 6.15
CA GLU A 21 7.75 -8.31 5.72
C GLU A 21 7.88 -8.12 4.20
N LYS A 22 7.05 -8.84 3.42
CA LYS A 22 7.00 -8.68 1.97
C LYS A 22 6.44 -7.30 1.57
N ILE A 23 5.39 -6.83 2.25
CA ILE A 23 4.82 -5.49 2.01
C ILE A 23 5.87 -4.42 2.31
N GLU A 24 6.57 -4.50 3.44
CA GLU A 24 7.62 -3.56 3.81
C GLU A 24 8.77 -3.54 2.80
N LEU A 25 9.20 -4.70 2.32
CA LEU A 25 10.21 -4.80 1.28
C LEU A 25 9.76 -4.10 -0.01
N LEU A 26 8.55 -4.41 -0.50
CA LEU A 26 8.02 -3.80 -1.73
C LEU A 26 7.85 -2.28 -1.61
N LEU A 27 7.42 -1.77 -0.45
CA LEU A 27 7.29 -0.33 -0.21
C LEU A 27 8.65 0.39 -0.22
N ARG A 28 9.68 -0.24 0.35
CA ARG A 28 11.06 0.28 0.31
C ARG A 28 11.62 0.27 -1.10
N GLU A 29 11.49 -0.86 -1.80
CA GLU A 29 11.90 -0.98 -3.20
C GLU A 29 11.20 0.05 -4.08
N ALA A 30 9.89 0.25 -3.89
CA ALA A 30 9.14 1.26 -4.61
C ALA A 30 9.64 2.68 -4.35
N ARG A 31 9.91 3.01 -3.08
CA ARG A 31 10.44 4.34 -2.73
C ARG A 31 11.84 4.57 -3.30
N GLU A 32 12.75 3.63 -3.13
CA GLU A 32 14.14 3.75 -3.57
C GLU A 32 14.26 3.71 -5.10
N GLY A 33 13.40 2.93 -5.77
CA GLY A 33 13.35 2.80 -7.21
C GLY A 33 12.51 3.85 -7.92
N ASN A 34 11.87 4.77 -7.20
CA ASN A 34 10.83 5.68 -7.72
C ASN A 34 9.81 4.90 -8.55
N LEU A 35 9.12 3.93 -7.93
CA LEU A 35 8.14 3.09 -8.60
C LEU A 35 6.72 3.49 -8.17
N ALA A 36 5.82 3.52 -9.15
CA ALA A 36 4.39 3.54 -8.93
C ALA A 36 3.93 2.17 -8.42
N ILE A 37 3.02 2.19 -7.46
CA ILE A 37 2.44 1.00 -6.84
C ILE A 37 0.92 1.11 -6.76
N ASP A 38 0.27 -0.04 -6.75
CA ASP A 38 -1.12 -0.20 -6.33
C ASP A 38 -1.14 -0.77 -4.92
N VAL A 39 -1.98 -0.19 -4.04
CA VAL A 39 -2.11 -0.61 -2.65
C VAL A 39 -3.52 -1.09 -2.38
N VAL A 40 -3.66 -2.34 -1.93
CA VAL A 40 -4.91 -2.86 -1.40
C VAL A 40 -4.83 -2.85 0.12
N MET A 41 -5.77 -2.17 0.78
CA MET A 41 -5.81 -2.06 2.23
C MET A 41 -7.21 -2.25 2.78
N GLU A 42 -7.29 -2.52 4.08
CA GLU A 42 -8.55 -2.59 4.81
C GLU A 42 -8.78 -1.29 5.60
N SER A 43 -9.91 -0.64 5.35
CA SER A 43 -10.30 0.59 6.02
C SER A 43 -11.78 0.51 6.42
N PHE A 44 -12.05 0.68 7.71
CA PHE A 44 -13.41 0.62 8.27
C PHE A 44 -14.20 -0.64 7.88
N GLY A 45 -13.54 -1.81 7.86
CA GLY A 45 -14.14 -3.10 7.49
C GLY A 45 -14.43 -3.25 6.00
N LYS A 46 -13.87 -2.38 5.15
CA LYS A 46 -13.95 -2.47 3.70
C LYS A 46 -12.57 -2.61 3.10
N VAL A 47 -12.46 -3.46 2.08
CA VAL A 47 -11.27 -3.53 1.23
C VAL A 47 -11.33 -2.36 0.26
N VAL A 48 -10.26 -1.56 0.22
CA VAL A 48 -10.08 -0.40 -0.64
C VAL A 48 -8.81 -0.62 -1.46
N SER A 49 -8.89 -0.33 -2.75
CA SER A 49 -7.73 -0.29 -3.64
C SER A 49 -7.39 1.16 -3.93
N ILE A 50 -6.11 1.48 -3.82
CA ILE A 50 -5.55 2.80 -4.08
C ILE A 50 -4.55 2.61 -5.22
N PRO A 51 -4.95 2.91 -6.46
CA PRO A 51 -4.10 2.71 -7.63
C PRO A 51 -3.16 3.89 -7.87
N ASP A 52 -2.10 3.64 -8.62
CA ASP A 52 -1.20 4.67 -9.19
C ASP A 52 -0.69 5.67 -8.15
N VAL A 53 -0.16 5.16 -7.04
CA VAL A 53 0.46 5.96 -5.98
C VAL A 53 1.96 5.71 -5.89
N VAL A 54 2.67 6.65 -5.29
CA VAL A 54 4.08 6.49 -4.91
C VAL A 54 4.26 6.65 -3.40
N VAL A 55 5.30 6.01 -2.89
CA VAL A 55 5.68 6.15 -1.48
C VAL A 55 6.58 7.39 -1.34
N ILE A 56 6.08 8.42 -0.66
CA ILE A 56 6.86 9.63 -0.38
C ILE A 56 7.74 9.41 0.87
N GLU A 57 7.14 8.83 1.91
CA GLU A 57 7.77 8.72 3.22
C GLU A 57 7.39 7.41 3.92
N ILE A 58 8.37 6.84 4.64
CA ILE A 58 8.20 5.66 5.48
C ILE A 58 8.78 5.98 6.86
N ASN A 59 7.92 6.00 7.88
CA ASN A 59 8.25 6.27 9.27
C ASN A 59 7.77 5.10 10.14
N GLY A 60 8.57 4.03 10.19
CA GLY A 60 8.17 2.80 10.88
C GLY A 60 6.95 2.18 10.21
N ASP A 61 5.84 2.08 10.97
CA ASP A 61 4.56 1.56 10.47
C ASP A 61 3.71 2.60 9.73
N ASP A 62 4.08 3.88 9.80
CA ASP A 62 3.34 4.97 9.16
C ASP A 62 3.95 5.33 7.81
N LEU A 63 3.11 5.47 6.79
CA LEU A 63 3.45 5.76 5.41
C LEU A 63 2.76 7.03 4.95
N MET A 64 3.42 7.75 4.06
CA MET A 64 2.78 8.76 3.21
C MET A 64 2.82 8.29 1.76
N LEU A 65 1.64 8.05 1.20
CA LEU A 65 1.47 7.79 -0.23
C LEU A 65 0.98 9.05 -0.92
N SER A 66 1.25 9.23 -2.20
CA SER A 66 0.62 10.27 -3.00
C SER A 66 0.22 9.76 -4.36
N TYR A 67 -0.94 10.21 -4.83
CA TYR A 67 -1.40 9.92 -6.18
C TYR A 67 -0.50 10.58 -7.21
N ILE A 68 -0.29 9.89 -8.31
CA ILE A 68 0.34 10.45 -9.49
C ILE A 68 -0.75 11.19 -10.28
N ALA A 69 -0.54 12.48 -10.53
CA ALA A 69 -1.42 13.29 -11.37
C ALA A 69 -1.18 13.00 -12.86
N ASP A 70 -2.10 13.45 -13.73
CA ASP A 70 -2.05 13.18 -15.18
C ASP A 70 -0.78 13.73 -15.87
N ASP A 71 -0.19 14.78 -15.32
CA ASP A 71 1.08 15.40 -15.75
C ASP A 71 2.33 14.69 -15.18
N GLY A 72 2.13 13.67 -14.35
CA GLY A 72 3.18 12.91 -13.68
C GLY A 72 3.62 13.50 -12.34
N ASP A 73 3.07 14.65 -11.92
CA ASP A 73 3.37 15.27 -10.63
C ASP A 73 2.74 14.53 -9.45
N LEU A 74 3.20 14.89 -8.25
CA LEU A 74 2.58 14.42 -7.00
C LEU A 74 1.31 15.20 -6.72
N GLY A 75 0.20 14.47 -6.61
CA GLY A 75 -1.11 15.00 -6.24
C GLY A 75 -1.35 14.95 -4.73
N GLU A 76 -2.56 14.58 -4.36
CA GLU A 76 -2.96 14.46 -2.95
C GLU A 76 -2.11 13.41 -2.22
N ALA A 77 -1.60 13.79 -1.03
CA ALA A 77 -0.88 12.89 -0.15
C ALA A 77 -1.81 12.33 0.92
N ILE A 78 -1.78 11.01 1.10
CA ILE A 78 -2.63 10.26 2.01
C ILE A 78 -1.78 9.51 3.05
N PRO A 79 -2.07 9.68 4.36
CA PRO A 79 -1.43 8.90 5.40
C PRO A 79 -2.03 7.49 5.45
N VAL A 80 -1.17 6.48 5.45
CA VAL A 80 -1.55 5.07 5.50
C VAL A 80 -0.71 4.36 6.57
N ASN A 81 -1.29 3.35 7.22
CA ASN A 81 -0.54 2.50 8.15
C ASN A 81 -0.29 1.14 7.51
N ILE A 82 0.97 0.65 7.54
CA ILE A 82 1.40 -0.62 6.94
C ILE A 82 0.54 -1.78 7.41
N ASN A 83 0.17 -1.79 8.70
CA ASN A 83 -0.61 -2.90 9.28
C ASN A 83 -2.03 -3.02 8.69
N ARG A 84 -2.50 -2.01 7.95
CA ARG A 84 -3.78 -2.05 7.22
C ARG A 84 -3.63 -2.48 5.77
N ILE A 85 -2.41 -2.47 5.24
CA ILE A 85 -2.13 -2.91 3.87
C ILE A 85 -2.20 -4.43 3.83
N LYS A 86 -2.91 -4.94 2.83
CA LYS A 86 -3.06 -6.37 2.57
C LYS A 86 -2.22 -6.79 1.36
N ARG A 87 -2.02 -5.90 0.40
CA ARG A 87 -1.25 -6.17 -0.82
C ARG A 87 -0.62 -4.89 -1.37
N VAL A 88 0.58 -5.01 -1.90
CA VAL A 88 1.24 -4.02 -2.75
C VAL A 88 1.63 -4.69 -4.05
N ASP A 89 1.33 -4.03 -5.17
CA ASP A 89 1.72 -4.45 -6.50
C ASP A 89 2.53 -3.31 -7.14
N ILE A 90 3.72 -3.62 -7.66
CA ILE A 90 4.52 -2.64 -8.41
C ILE A 90 3.91 -2.50 -9.80
N VAL A 91 3.50 -1.29 -10.15
CA VAL A 91 2.90 -0.96 -11.46
C VAL A 91 3.99 -0.68 -12.48
N GLY A 92 5.01 0.09 -12.10
CA GLY A 92 6.10 0.44 -13.00
C GLY A 92 6.94 1.61 -12.49
N PRO A 93 7.93 2.05 -13.28
CA PRO A 93 8.73 3.22 -12.93
C PRO A 93 7.87 4.48 -12.97
N TRP A 94 8.01 5.30 -11.95
CA TRP A 94 7.55 6.69 -11.92
C TRP A 94 8.77 7.59 -12.05
N THR A 95 8.67 8.61 -12.90
CA THR A 95 9.72 9.63 -13.03
C THR A 95 9.08 10.96 -12.71
N PRO A 96 9.49 11.66 -11.64
CA PRO A 96 8.98 12.98 -11.36
C PRO A 96 9.26 13.89 -12.56
N PRO A 97 8.33 14.78 -12.92
CA PRO A 97 8.58 15.74 -13.99
C PRO A 97 9.81 16.58 -13.65
N LEU A 98 10.64 16.84 -14.66
CA LEU A 98 11.89 17.58 -14.55
C LEU A 98 11.63 19.09 -14.39
N GLU A 99 10.77 19.50 -13.48
CA GLU A 99 10.60 20.92 -13.15
C GLU A 99 11.53 21.28 -12.00
N GLY A 100 12.70 21.85 -12.33
CA GLY A 100 13.64 22.38 -11.33
C GLY A 100 15.15 22.20 -11.58
N LEU A 101 15.59 21.76 -12.76
CA LEU A 101 17.03 21.67 -13.12
C LEU A 101 17.56 22.85 -13.96
N THR A 102 16.91 24.01 -13.91
CA THR A 102 17.40 25.25 -14.55
C THR A 102 17.99 26.23 -13.56
#